data_AF-A0A1S2PFK4-F1
#
_entry.id   AF-A0A1S2PFK4-F1
#
_cell.length_a   1.000
_cell.length_b   1.000
_cell.length_c   1.000
_cell.angle_alpha   90.00
_cell.angle_beta   90.00
_cell.angle_gamma   90.00
#
_symmetry.space_group_name_H-M   'P 1'
#
loop_
_entity.id
_entity.type
_entity.pdbx_description
1 polymer ?
#
loop_
_entity_poly.entity_id
_entity_poly.type
_entity_poly.pdbx_seq_one_letter_code
_entity_poly.pdbx_strand_id
1 'polypeptide(L)'
;MQHDSAGLKTSWVCLLIVGVGILAFGVVATVAPGSGDERLMRADGMAATGMGLFGMLITLVPFRRGERWAWYAQWYYPVFWIAHLAGGLPPGKDHVHQVVFIVLSMVGLLLPVRVFFPRATPTG
;
A
#
# COMPACT_ATOMS: atom_id res chain seq x y z
N MET A 1 1.97 -19.22 17.93
CA MET A 1 1.29 -18.10 18.62
C MET A 1 2.16 -16.84 18.73
N GLN A 2 3.35 -16.85 19.34
CA GLN A 2 4.15 -15.60 19.50
C GLN A 2 4.75 -15.06 18.18
N HIS A 3 5.14 -15.93 17.25
CA HIS A 3 5.62 -15.55 15.91
C HIS A 3 4.50 -14.95 15.02
N ASP A 4 3.26 -15.42 15.15
CA ASP A 4 2.13 -14.97 14.33
C ASP A 4 1.77 -13.51 14.62
N SER A 5 1.89 -13.11 15.89
CA SER A 5 1.65 -11.72 16.32
C SER A 5 2.75 -10.76 15.90
N ALA A 6 4.01 -11.18 15.91
CA ALA A 6 5.14 -10.34 15.47
C ALA A 6 5.13 -10.12 13.96
N GLY A 7 4.78 -11.17 13.19
CA GLY A 7 4.62 -11.09 11.73
C GLY A 7 3.49 -10.15 11.34
N LEU A 8 2.31 -10.28 11.97
CA LEU A 8 1.18 -9.39 11.72
C LEU A 8 1.53 -7.94 12.09
N LYS A 9 2.21 -7.72 13.23
CA LYS A 9 2.66 -6.39 13.66
C LYS A 9 3.56 -5.71 12.63
N THR A 10 4.57 -6.43 12.16
CA THR A 10 5.49 -5.94 11.12
C THR A 10 4.72 -5.65 9.83
N SER A 11 3.77 -6.52 9.48
CA SER A 11 3.00 -6.41 8.24
C SER A 11 2.12 -5.17 8.17
N TRP A 12 1.32 -4.90 9.21
CA TRP A 12 0.45 -3.72 9.19
C TRP A 12 1.24 -2.42 9.29
N VAL A 13 2.41 -2.41 9.97
CA VAL A 13 3.31 -1.24 10.00
C VAL A 13 3.89 -0.96 8.60
N CYS A 14 4.36 -1.99 7.88
CA CYS A 14 4.83 -1.82 6.50
C CYS A 14 3.75 -1.24 5.58
N LEU A 15 2.52 -1.77 5.65
CA LEU A 15 1.39 -1.29 4.86
C LEU A 15 0.96 0.12 5.24
N LEU A 16 1.02 0.46 6.54
CA LEU A 16 0.72 1.81 7.02
C LEU A 16 1.76 2.81 6.49
N ILE A 17 3.04 2.46 6.49
CA ILE A 17 4.11 3.31 5.93
C ILE A 17 3.86 3.58 4.44
N VAL A 18 3.49 2.54 3.66
CA VAL A 18 3.14 2.71 2.25
C VAL A 18 1.93 3.62 2.07
N GLY A 19 0.86 3.42 2.87
CA GLY A 19 -0.34 4.25 2.83
C GLY A 19 -0.06 5.72 3.16
N VAL A 20 0.75 5.97 4.20
CA VAL A 20 1.21 7.33 4.55
C VAL A 20 2.04 7.93 3.42
N GLY A 21 2.91 7.16 2.78
CA GLY A 21 3.68 7.62 1.63
C GLY A 21 2.81 8.05 0.45
N ILE A 22 1.80 7.25 0.11
CA ILE A 22 0.83 7.57 -0.95
C ILE A 22 0.00 8.81 -0.57
N LEU A 23 -0.45 8.89 0.68
CA LEU A 23 -1.21 10.03 1.18
C LEU A 23 -0.40 11.33 1.10
N ALA A 24 0.84 11.31 1.61
CA ALA A 24 1.73 12.47 1.59
C ALA A 24 2.05 12.90 0.16
N PHE A 25 2.35 11.95 -0.73
CA PHE A 25 2.54 12.23 -2.15
C PHE A 25 1.31 12.87 -2.79
N GLY A 26 0.12 12.30 -2.55
CA GLY A 26 -1.14 12.83 -3.07
C GLY A 26 -1.41 14.26 -2.61
N VAL A 27 -1.18 14.54 -1.32
CA VAL A 27 -1.34 15.89 -0.75
C VAL A 27 -0.35 16.86 -1.40
N VAL A 28 0.92 16.49 -1.53
CA VAL A 28 1.93 17.35 -2.17
C VAL A 28 1.57 17.62 -3.64
N ALA A 29 1.17 16.60 -4.39
CA ALA A 29 0.77 16.74 -5.78
C ALA A 29 -0.47 17.63 -5.96
N THR A 30 -1.33 17.73 -4.95
CA THR A 30 -2.49 18.63 -4.95
C THR A 30 -2.17 20.06 -4.56
N VAL A 31 -1.38 20.27 -3.51
CA VAL A 31 -1.14 21.63 -2.99
C VAL A 31 -0.01 22.34 -3.74
N ALA A 32 0.95 21.61 -4.29
CA ALA A 32 2.11 22.14 -5.00
C ALA A 32 2.28 21.40 -6.34
N PRO A 33 1.37 21.58 -7.31
CA PRO A 33 1.54 21.01 -8.63
C PRO A 33 2.80 21.59 -9.28
N GLY A 34 3.59 20.74 -9.92
CA GLY A 34 4.78 21.16 -10.66
C GLY A 34 4.43 21.99 -11.90
N SER A 35 5.43 22.44 -12.64
CA SER A 35 5.31 23.31 -13.83
C SER A 35 4.64 22.67 -15.06
N GLY A 36 3.87 21.59 -14.88
CA GLY A 36 3.13 20.89 -15.92
C GLY A 36 1.65 21.24 -15.92
N ASP A 37 0.81 20.32 -16.39
CA ASP A 37 -0.64 20.52 -16.47
C ASP A 37 -1.29 20.47 -15.08
N GLU A 38 -1.30 21.61 -14.38
CA GLU A 38 -1.64 21.73 -12.96
C GLU A 38 -2.97 21.07 -12.57
N ARG A 39 -3.96 21.13 -13.47
CA ARG A 39 -5.31 20.61 -13.20
C ARG A 39 -5.33 19.08 -13.18
N LEU A 40 -4.57 18.45 -14.08
CA LEU A 40 -4.40 17.00 -14.10
C LEU A 40 -3.61 16.54 -12.87
N MET A 41 -2.50 17.22 -12.54
CA MET A 41 -1.71 16.91 -11.34
C MET A 41 -2.51 17.03 -10.04
N ARG A 42 -3.38 18.04 -9.92
CA ARG A 42 -4.28 18.18 -8.78
C ARG A 42 -5.33 17.07 -8.73
N ALA A 43 -5.89 16.66 -9.87
CA ALA A 43 -6.85 15.55 -9.90
C ALA A 43 -6.19 14.23 -9.49
N ASP A 44 -5.00 13.94 -10.03
CA ASP A 44 -4.21 12.76 -9.68
C ASP A 44 -3.80 12.77 -8.20
N GLY A 45 -3.36 13.93 -7.69
CA GLY A 45 -3.03 14.10 -6.29
C GLY A 45 -4.24 13.90 -5.36
N MET A 46 -5.43 14.39 -5.74
CA MET A 46 -6.66 14.17 -4.96
C MET A 46 -7.03 12.70 -4.94
N ALA A 47 -6.95 12.02 -6.08
CA ALA A 47 -7.20 10.59 -6.18
C ALA A 47 -6.21 9.79 -5.33
N ALA A 48 -4.90 10.07 -5.43
CA ALA A 48 -3.87 9.44 -4.63
C ALA A 48 -4.08 9.67 -3.12
N THR A 49 -4.49 10.88 -2.72
CA THR A 49 -4.81 11.21 -1.32
C THR A 49 -5.95 10.33 -0.79
N GLY A 50 -7.06 10.25 -1.54
CA GLY A 50 -8.20 9.40 -1.18
C GLY A 50 -7.80 7.92 -1.06
N MET A 51 -6.99 7.44 -2.01
CA MET A 51 -6.51 6.06 -2.03
C MET A 51 -5.54 5.75 -0.88
N GLY A 52 -4.65 6.68 -0.55
CA GLY A 52 -3.76 6.58 0.62
C GLY A 52 -4.56 6.43 1.91
N LEU A 53 -5.56 7.31 2.11
CA LEU A 53 -6.45 7.27 3.27
C LEU A 53 -7.25 5.96 3.33
N PHE A 54 -7.85 5.55 2.21
CA PHE A 54 -8.67 4.34 2.15
C PHE A 54 -7.85 3.08 2.45
N GLY A 55 -6.67 2.95 1.86
CA GLY A 55 -5.79 1.82 2.15
C GLY A 55 -5.25 1.84 3.59
N MET A 56 -5.03 3.02 4.20
CA MET A 56 -4.71 3.12 5.63
C MET A 56 -5.87 2.62 6.51
N LEU A 57 -7.11 2.99 6.19
CA LEU A 57 -8.30 2.50 6.90
C LEU A 57 -8.46 0.98 6.79
N ILE A 58 -8.23 0.42 5.59
CA ILE A 58 -8.20 -1.04 5.39
C ILE A 58 -7.08 -1.69 6.21
N THR A 59 -5.90 -1.07 6.27
CA THR A 59 -4.77 -1.57 7.08
C THR A 59 -5.10 -1.57 8.57
N LEU A 60 -5.74 -0.51 9.06
CA LEU A 60 -5.99 -0.31 10.49
C LEU A 60 -7.18 -1.11 11.03
N VAL A 61 -8.19 -1.38 10.20
CA VAL A 61 -9.43 -2.04 10.68
C VAL A 61 -9.49 -3.50 10.23
N PRO A 62 -9.85 -3.82 8.97
CA PRO A 62 -10.08 -5.20 8.56
C PRO A 62 -8.79 -6.02 8.42
N PHE A 63 -7.65 -5.41 8.04
CA PHE A 63 -6.37 -6.13 7.98
C PHE A 63 -5.87 -6.54 9.37
N ARG A 64 -6.05 -5.69 10.39
CA ARG A 64 -5.75 -6.03 11.79
C ARG A 64 -6.69 -7.09 12.37
N ARG A 65 -7.91 -7.18 11.85
CA ARG A 65 -8.88 -8.22 12.19
C ARG A 65 -8.61 -9.55 11.48
N GLY A 66 -7.62 -9.61 10.57
CA GLY A 66 -7.32 -10.82 9.81
C GLY A 66 -8.35 -11.13 8.73
N GLU A 67 -9.13 -10.14 8.28
CA GLU A 67 -10.15 -10.34 7.26
C GLU A 67 -9.51 -10.59 5.89
N ARG A 68 -9.83 -11.72 5.26
CA ARG A 68 -9.18 -12.17 4.00
C ARG A 68 -9.36 -11.19 2.85
N TRP A 69 -10.50 -10.50 2.76
CA TRP A 69 -10.74 -9.52 1.70
C TRP A 69 -9.80 -8.30 1.82
N ALA A 70 -9.40 -7.91 3.04
CA ALA A 70 -8.47 -6.81 3.25
C ALA A 70 -7.07 -7.13 2.72
N TRP A 71 -6.67 -8.40 2.81
CA TRP A 71 -5.45 -8.89 2.18
C TRP A 71 -5.51 -8.73 0.66
N TYR A 72 -6.63 -9.14 0.03
CA TYR A 72 -6.85 -8.94 -1.40
C TYR A 72 -6.90 -7.47 -1.80
N ALA A 73 -7.58 -6.62 -1.02
CA ALA A 73 -7.67 -5.19 -1.29
C ALA A 73 -6.29 -4.50 -1.24
N GLN A 74 -5.42 -4.91 -0.32
CA GLN A 74 -4.10 -4.30 -0.18
C GLN A 74 -3.10 -4.65 -1.28
N TRP A 75 -3.41 -5.62 -2.15
CA TRP A 75 -2.68 -5.81 -3.42
C TRP A 75 -2.79 -4.61 -4.35
N TYR A 76 -3.74 -3.71 -4.11
CA TYR A 76 -3.79 -2.41 -4.76
C TYR A 76 -2.45 -1.66 -4.66
N TYR A 77 -1.80 -1.64 -3.48
CA TYR A 77 -0.55 -0.89 -3.30
C TYR A 77 0.60 -1.33 -4.21
N PRO A 78 1.03 -2.61 -4.25
CA PRO A 78 2.09 -3.02 -5.15
C PRO A 78 1.69 -2.87 -6.62
N VAL A 79 0.43 -3.14 -6.99
CA VAL A 79 -0.06 -2.97 -8.36
C VAL A 79 -0.01 -1.49 -8.79
N PHE A 80 -0.43 -0.57 -7.91
CA PHE A 80 -0.41 0.87 -8.14
C PHE A 80 1.01 1.36 -8.42
N TRP A 81 1.99 0.96 -7.60
CA TRP A 81 3.38 1.36 -7.77
C TRP A 81 4.04 0.71 -9.00
N ILE A 82 3.70 -0.55 -9.31
CA ILE A 82 4.16 -1.21 -10.55
C ILE A 82 3.60 -0.47 -11.78
N ALA A 83 2.33 -0.08 -11.76
CA ALA A 83 1.73 0.68 -12.86
C ALA A 83 2.42 2.05 -13.04
N HIS A 84 2.76 2.73 -11.94
CA HIS A 84 3.53 3.98 -11.99
C HIS A 84 4.94 3.81 -12.55
N LEU A 85 5.63 2.73 -12.15
CA LEU A 85 6.96 2.38 -12.66
C LEU A 85 6.91 2.03 -14.16
N ALA A 86 5.95 1.20 -14.58
CA ALA A 86 5.79 0.78 -15.97
C ALA A 86 5.31 1.93 -16.88
N GLY A 87 4.49 2.84 -16.36
CA GLY A 87 3.97 4.00 -17.10
C GLY A 87 4.92 5.20 -17.13
N GLY A 88 6.06 5.16 -16.43
CA GLY A 88 6.96 6.31 -16.31
C GLY A 88 6.29 7.54 -15.67
N LEU A 89 5.25 7.31 -14.86
CA LEU A 89 4.44 8.38 -14.27
C LEU A 89 5.22 9.04 -13.11
N PRO A 90 4.98 10.35 -12.84
CA PRO A 90 5.53 11.03 -11.67
C PRO A 90 5.31 10.18 -10.41
N PRO A 91 6.34 10.01 -9.55
CA PRO A 91 7.24 11.08 -9.11
C PRO A 91 8.66 10.92 -9.68
N GLY A 92 9.13 11.89 -10.48
CA GLY A 92 10.56 12.14 -10.72
C GLY A 92 11.40 11.06 -11.43
N LYS A 93 12.61 11.46 -11.83
CA LYS A 93 13.61 10.61 -12.53
C LYS A 93 14.26 9.53 -11.62
N ASP A 94 13.90 9.49 -10.34
CA ASP A 94 14.49 8.59 -9.34
C ASP A 94 13.52 7.48 -8.96
N HIS A 95 13.51 6.36 -9.68
CA HIS A 95 12.60 5.22 -9.44
C HIS A 95 12.82 4.48 -8.11
N VAL A 96 13.81 4.88 -7.31
CA VAL A 96 14.18 4.23 -6.04
C VAL A 96 13.01 4.19 -5.05
N HIS A 97 12.26 5.28 -4.91
CA HIS A 97 11.15 5.33 -3.96
C HIS A 97 9.99 4.42 -4.40
N GLN A 98 9.72 4.30 -5.71
CA GLN A 98 8.70 3.39 -6.23
C GLN A 98 9.06 1.94 -5.91
N VAL A 99 10.32 1.54 -6.16
CA VAL A 99 10.82 0.20 -5.86
C VAL A 99 10.76 -0.08 -4.36
N VAL A 100 11.15 0.86 -3.51
CA VAL A 100 11.05 0.73 -2.05
C VAL A 100 9.60 0.48 -1.61
N PHE A 101 8.64 1.25 -2.13
CA PHE A 101 7.22 1.02 -1.78
C PHE A 101 6.67 -0.30 -2.29
N ILE A 102 7.08 -0.78 -3.48
CA ILE A 102 6.73 -2.11 -3.98
C ILE A 102 7.24 -3.19 -3.02
N VAL A 103 8.53 -3.13 -2.65
CA VAL A 103 9.15 -4.10 -1.74
C VAL A 103 8.46 -4.06 -0.36
N LEU A 104 8.22 -2.87 0.20
CA LEU A 104 7.56 -2.73 1.49
C LEU A 104 6.13 -3.29 1.48
N SER A 105 5.38 -3.03 0.40
CA SER A 105 4.02 -3.55 0.22
C SER A 105 4.02 -5.07 0.10
N MET A 106 4.97 -5.62 -0.65
CA MET A 106 5.12 -7.06 -0.84
C MET A 106 5.48 -7.76 0.46
N VAL A 107 6.42 -7.21 1.23
CA VAL A 107 6.77 -7.71 2.56
C VAL A 107 5.56 -7.66 3.49
N GLY A 108 4.82 -6.54 3.48
CA GLY A 108 3.60 -6.38 4.28
C GLY A 108 2.47 -7.34 3.93
N LEU A 109 2.38 -7.79 2.67
CA LEU A 109 1.36 -8.74 2.22
C LEU A 109 1.76 -10.21 2.37
N LEU A 110 3.04 -10.54 2.18
CA LEU A 110 3.48 -11.94 2.16
C LEU A 110 3.81 -12.47 3.56
N LEU A 111 4.28 -11.62 4.48
CA LEU A 111 4.58 -12.03 5.86
C LEU A 111 3.36 -12.62 6.61
N PRO A 112 2.16 -12.03 6.56
CA PRO A 112 1.01 -12.53 7.30
C PRO A 112 0.18 -13.54 6.51
N VAL A 113 0.64 -14.05 5.36
CA VAL A 113 -0.16 -14.93 4.48
C VAL A 113 -0.73 -16.14 5.24
N ARG A 114 0.04 -16.71 6.17
CA ARG A 114 -0.37 -17.86 6.99
C ARG A 114 -1.42 -17.51 8.05
N VAL A 115 -1.51 -16.24 8.45
CA VAL A 115 -2.53 -15.72 9.38
C VAL A 115 -3.87 -15.59 8.67
N PHE A 116 -3.87 -15.10 7.42
CA PHE A 116 -5.07 -14.97 6.60
C PHE A 116 -5.54 -16.32 6.03
N PHE A 117 -4.60 -17.23 5.73
CA PHE A 117 -4.86 -18.56 5.17
C PHE A 117 -4.23 -19.66 6.04
N PRO A 118 -4.85 -20.02 7.17
CA PRO A 118 -4.43 -21.18 7.96
C PRO A 118 -4.51 -22.45 7.10
N ARG A 119 -3.49 -23.32 7.18
CA ARG A 119 -3.54 -24.61 6.48
C ARG A 119 -4.68 -25.43 7.08
N ALA A 120 -5.56 -25.97 6.23
CA ALA A 120 -6.52 -26.98 6.65
C ALA A 120 -5.72 -28.22 7.09
N THR A 121 -5.82 -28.59 8.36
CA THR A 121 -5.32 -29.88 8.84
C THR A 121 -6.22 -30.95 8.22
N PRO A 122 -5.69 -31.91 7.44
CA PRO A 122 -6.50 -33.02 6.95
C PRO A 122 -6.99 -33.81 8.16
N THR A 123 -8.29 -33.75 8.45
CA THR A 123 -8.93 -34.72 9.35
C THR A 123 -9.06 -36.02 8.58
N GLY A 124 -8.16 -36.96 8.89
CA GLY A 124 -8.27 -38.36 8.48
C GLY A 124 -9.32 -39.10 9.29
#